data_AF-A0A9D2UAZ6-F1
#
_entry.id   AF-A0A9D2UAZ6-F1
#
_cell.length_a   1.000
_cell.length_b   1.000
_cell.length_c   1.000
_cell.angle_alpha   90.00
_cell.angle_beta   90.00
_cell.angle_gamma   90.00
#
_symmetry.space_group_name_H-M   'P 1'
#
loop_
_entity.id
_entity.type
_entity.pdbx_description
1 polymer ?
#
loop_
_entity_poly.entity_id
_entity_poly.type
_entity_poly.pdbx_seq_one_letter_code
_entity_poly.pdbx_strand_id
1 'polypeptide(L)'
;IFEGGIKNMNYSVSDTAEFGGYISGPRVIDADTKERMKGILSDIQDGTFTKRLLDNVEGGNKELEQLRANFNDHEIEKTGEKLRDLMSWVKNPLTETA
;
A
#
# COMPACT_ATOMS: atom_id res chain seq x y z
N ILE A 1 -15.37 1.67 2.78
CA ILE A 1 -14.76 3.00 2.44
C ILE A 1 -15.03 3.35 0.98
N PHE A 2 -14.64 2.50 0.01
CA PHE A 2 -14.88 2.76 -1.43
C PHE A 2 -16.36 3.04 -1.76
N GLU A 3 -17.29 2.23 -1.25
CA GLU A 3 -18.72 2.31 -1.57
C GLU A 3 -19.50 3.41 -0.83
N GLY A 4 -18.96 3.98 0.26
CA GLY A 4 -19.74 4.85 1.17
C GLY A 4 -18.95 5.75 2.11
N GLY A 5 -17.65 5.92 1.86
CA GLY A 5 -16.76 6.75 2.68
C GLY A 5 -16.41 6.17 4.05
N ILE A 6 -15.69 6.97 4.84
CA ILE A 6 -15.20 6.59 6.19
C ILE A 6 -16.36 6.46 7.17
N LYS A 7 -17.37 7.35 7.08
CA LYS A 7 -18.54 7.31 7.95
C LYS A 7 -19.30 5.98 7.84
N ASN A 8 -19.55 5.49 6.62
CA ASN A 8 -20.23 4.21 6.43
C ASN A 8 -19.38 3.02 6.90
N MET A 9 -18.05 3.12 6.76
CA MET A 9 -17.13 2.10 7.29
C MET A 9 -17.21 2.03 8.82
N ASN A 10 -17.15 3.17 9.51
CA ASN A 10 -17.24 3.21 10.97
C ASN A 10 -18.60 2.72 11.48
N TYR A 11 -19.69 3.07 10.80
CA TYR A 11 -21.03 2.55 11.13
C TYR A 11 -21.13 1.02 11.00
N SER A 12 -20.31 0.41 10.14
CA SER A 12 -20.39 -1.02 9.82
C SER A 12 -19.51 -1.90 10.72
N VAL A 13 -18.57 -1.31 11.47
CA VAL A 13 -17.70 -2.04 12.42
C VAL A 13 -18.27 -1.93 13.84
N SER A 14 -17.74 -2.72 14.78
CA SER A 14 -18.15 -2.60 16.18
C SER A 14 -17.68 -1.30 16.82
N ASP A 15 -18.43 -0.79 17.81
CA ASP A 15 -18.06 0.38 18.60
C ASP A 15 -16.64 0.27 19.19
N THR A 16 -16.22 -0.95 19.57
CA THR A 16 -14.86 -1.22 20.05
C THR A 16 -13.80 -0.93 18.98
N ALA A 17 -14.05 -1.34 17.73
CA ALA A 17 -13.14 -1.10 16.63
C ALA A 17 -13.12 0.39 16.23
N GLU A 18 -14.27 1.05 16.23
CA GLU A 18 -14.38 2.49 15.97
C GLU A 18 -13.62 3.30 17.03
N PHE A 19 -13.89 3.06 18.32
CA PHE A 19 -13.21 3.73 19.42
C PHE A 19 -11.69 3.49 19.38
N GLY A 20 -11.28 2.23 19.16
CA GLY A 20 -9.88 1.87 19.01
C GLY A 20 -9.20 2.58 17.83
N GLY A 21 -9.91 2.70 16.69
CA GLY A 21 -9.46 3.41 15.51
C GLY A 21 -9.24 4.90 15.77
N TYR A 22 -10.15 5.57 16.47
CA TYR A 22 -10.02 7.00 16.79
C TYR A 22 -8.82 7.32 17.67
N ILE A 23 -8.54 6.49 18.68
CA ILE A 23 -7.44 6.75 19.62
C ILE A 23 -6.09 6.23 19.13
N SER A 24 -6.08 5.17 18.30
CA SER A 24 -4.84 4.52 17.86
C SER A 24 -4.39 4.99 16.48
N GLY A 25 -5.33 5.38 15.60
CA GLY A 25 -5.03 5.86 14.26
C GLY A 25 -3.99 6.99 14.24
N PRO A 26 -4.21 8.10 14.98
CA PRO A 26 -3.25 9.21 15.04
C PRO A 26 -1.89 8.86 15.69
N ARG A 27 -1.81 7.75 16.43
CA ARG A 27 -0.53 7.27 17.02
C ARG A 27 0.33 6.52 16.01
N VAL A 28 -0.29 5.95 14.97
CA VAL A 28 0.39 5.25 13.88
C VAL A 28 0.64 6.20 12.71
N ILE A 29 -0.38 6.98 12.34
CA ILE A 29 -0.33 7.98 11.26
C ILE A 29 -0.44 9.37 11.89
N ASP A 30 0.71 9.97 12.16
CA ASP A 30 0.88 11.21 12.90
C ASP A 30 1.22 12.41 11.98
N ALA A 31 1.51 13.57 12.60
CA ALA A 31 1.92 14.78 11.89
C ALA A 31 3.21 14.56 11.07
N ASP A 32 4.17 13.82 11.60
CA ASP A 32 5.42 13.52 10.89
C ASP A 32 5.16 12.69 9.62
N THR A 33 4.15 11.81 9.65
CA THR A 33 3.71 11.06 8.47
C THR A 33 3.21 12.00 7.38
N LYS A 34 2.47 13.04 7.74
CA LYS A 34 2.02 14.08 6.81
C LYS A 34 3.20 14.89 6.25
N GLU A 35 4.21 15.19 7.05
CA GLU A 35 5.41 15.87 6.57
C GLU A 35 6.21 14.99 5.60
N ARG A 36 6.34 13.68 5.87
CA ARG A 36 6.92 12.71 4.91
C ARG A 36 6.15 12.69 3.60
N MET A 37 4.81 12.70 3.65
CA MET A 37 3.98 12.77 2.43
C MET A 37 4.22 14.05 1.62
N LYS A 38 4.40 15.20 2.28
CA LYS A 38 4.75 16.46 1.60
C LYS A 38 6.15 16.42 0.99
N GLY A 39 7.11 15.78 1.66
CA GLY A 39 8.45 15.55 1.12
C GLY A 39 8.39 14.75 -0.18
N ILE A 40 7.68 13.63 -0.17
CA ILE A 40 7.45 12.80 -1.37
C ILE A 40 6.78 13.62 -2.49
N LEU A 41 5.78 14.43 -2.16
CA LEU A 41 5.14 15.32 -3.14
C LEU A 41 6.13 16.34 -3.73
N SER A 42 7.04 16.87 -2.90
CA SER A 42 8.07 17.82 -3.34
C SER A 42 9.04 17.14 -4.32
N ASP A 43 9.52 15.94 -4.00
CA ASP A 43 10.40 15.15 -4.88
C ASP A 43 9.74 14.82 -6.24
N ILE A 44 8.41 14.71 -6.27
CA ILE A 44 7.64 14.53 -7.51
C ILE A 44 7.57 15.85 -8.28
N GLN A 45 7.23 16.95 -7.59
CA GLN A 45 7.02 18.26 -8.20
C GLN A 45 8.31 18.90 -8.72
N ASP A 46 9.44 18.67 -8.06
CA ASP A 46 10.74 19.20 -8.46
C ASP A 46 11.50 18.28 -9.45
N GLY A 47 10.95 17.11 -9.75
CA GLY A 47 11.49 16.16 -10.73
C GLY A 47 12.55 15.20 -10.18
N THR A 48 12.88 15.25 -8.88
CA THR A 48 13.82 14.32 -8.23
C THR A 48 13.41 12.86 -8.44
N PHE A 49 12.13 12.55 -8.25
CA PHE A 49 11.59 11.21 -8.48
C PHE A 49 11.77 10.76 -9.93
N THR A 50 11.38 11.61 -10.89
CA THR A 50 11.46 11.30 -12.33
C THR A 50 12.90 11.07 -12.77
N LYS A 51 13.84 11.87 -12.26
CA LYS A 51 15.27 11.68 -12.55
C LYS A 51 15.76 10.30 -12.09
N ARG A 52 15.48 9.91 -10.84
CA ARG A 52 15.85 8.57 -10.32
C ARG A 52 15.20 7.45 -11.13
N LEU A 53 13.94 7.63 -11.54
CA LEU A 53 13.25 6.66 -12.37
C LEU A 53 13.93 6.48 -13.73
N LEU A 54 14.28 7.58 -14.41
CA LEU A 54 15.02 7.53 -15.68
C LEU A 54 16.38 6.87 -15.50
N ASP A 55 17.15 7.27 -14.48
CA ASP A 55 18.46 6.69 -14.19
C ASP A 55 18.36 5.16 -13.96
N ASN A 56 17.32 4.70 -13.25
CA ASN A 56 17.07 3.27 -13.08
C ASN A 56 16.75 2.56 -14.41
N VAL A 57 15.91 3.17 -15.27
CA VAL A 57 15.57 2.59 -16.58
C VAL A 57 16.80 2.52 -17.49
N GLU A 58 17.58 3.60 -17.58
CA GLU A 58 18.83 3.65 -18.34
C GLU A 58 19.88 2.66 -17.80
N GLY A 59 19.87 2.43 -16.49
CA GLY A 59 20.66 1.40 -15.80
C GLY A 59 20.16 -0.03 -15.99
N GLY A 60 19.12 -0.25 -16.78
CA GLY A 60 18.54 -1.58 -17.06
C GLY A 60 17.62 -2.11 -15.96
N ASN A 61 16.93 -1.22 -15.23
CA ASN A 61 15.97 -1.53 -14.16
C ASN A 61 16.53 -2.27 -12.94
N LYS A 62 17.85 -2.26 -12.71
CA LYS A 62 18.47 -3.03 -11.63
C LYS A 62 17.92 -2.68 -10.24
N GLU A 63 17.67 -1.41 -9.97
CA GLU A 63 17.12 -0.98 -8.69
C GLU A 63 15.68 -1.52 -8.51
N LEU A 64 14.86 -1.40 -9.56
CA LEU A 64 13.50 -1.90 -9.54
C LEU A 64 13.44 -3.43 -9.39
N GLU A 65 14.27 -4.18 -10.10
CA GLU A 65 14.30 -5.65 -9.96
C GLU A 65 14.76 -6.08 -8.56
N GLN A 66 15.75 -5.38 -7.98
CA GLN A 66 16.17 -5.66 -6.60
C GLN A 66 15.06 -5.37 -5.60
N LEU A 67 14.37 -4.24 -5.73
CA LEU A 67 13.22 -3.90 -4.89
C LEU A 67 12.14 -4.97 -5.02
N ARG A 68 11.75 -5.34 -6.24
CA ARG A 68 10.76 -6.40 -6.49
C ARG A 68 11.16 -7.73 -5.84
N ALA A 69 12.42 -8.14 -5.98
CA ALA A 69 12.90 -9.38 -5.35
C ALA A 69 12.73 -9.32 -3.83
N ASN A 70 13.09 -8.20 -3.20
CA ASN A 70 12.94 -8.02 -1.75
C ASN A 70 11.48 -8.06 -1.29
N PHE A 71 10.57 -7.41 -2.04
CA PHE A 71 9.14 -7.43 -1.71
C PHE A 71 8.52 -8.82 -1.91
N ASN A 72 8.90 -9.53 -2.97
CA ASN A 72 8.39 -10.87 -3.26
C ASN A 72 8.90 -11.93 -2.27
N ASP A 73 10.07 -11.74 -1.65
CA ASP A 73 10.60 -12.68 -0.65
C ASP A 73 9.97 -12.50 0.75
N HIS A 74 9.24 -11.41 0.99
CA HIS A 74 8.62 -11.11 2.27
C HIS A 74 7.67 -12.23 2.71
N GLU A 75 7.72 -12.61 4.00
CA GLU A 75 6.97 -13.77 4.53
C GLU A 75 5.44 -13.67 4.33
N ILE A 76 4.93 -12.44 4.23
CA ILE A 76 3.51 -12.18 3.93
C ILE A 76 3.08 -12.77 2.59
N GLU A 77 3.95 -12.79 1.57
CA GLU A 77 3.63 -13.35 0.25
C GLU A 77 3.58 -14.88 0.32
N LYS A 78 4.57 -15.50 0.98
CA LYS A 78 4.63 -16.95 1.19
C LYS A 78 3.42 -17.48 1.96
N THR A 79 2.95 -16.71 2.94
CA THR A 79 1.78 -17.07 3.75
C THR A 79 0.48 -16.74 3.01
N GLY A 80 0.43 -15.58 2.36
CA GLY A 80 -0.72 -15.09 1.62
C GLY A 80 -1.08 -15.99 0.43
N GLU A 81 -0.09 -16.49 -0.30
CA GLU A 81 -0.27 -17.44 -1.41
C GLU A 81 -1.02 -18.69 -0.94
N LYS A 82 -0.51 -19.35 0.11
CA LYS A 82 -1.13 -20.56 0.69
C LYS A 82 -2.56 -20.33 1.15
N LEU A 83 -2.82 -19.19 1.80
CA LEU A 83 -4.16 -18.86 2.26
C LEU A 83 -5.11 -18.61 1.09
N ARG A 84 -4.69 -17.81 0.08
CA ARG A 84 -5.51 -17.53 -1.11
C ARG A 84 -5.78 -18.77 -1.93
N ASP A 85 -4.87 -19.74 -1.95
CA ASP A 85 -5.06 -21.02 -2.65
C ASP A 85 -6.21 -21.87 -2.10
N LEU A 86 -6.49 -21.74 -0.81
CA LEU A 86 -7.60 -22.41 -0.13
C LEU A 86 -8.94 -21.68 -0.34
N MET A 87 -8.91 -20.44 -0.83
CA MET A 87 -10.08 -19.60 -1.06
C MET A 87 -10.54 -19.71 -2.52
N SER A 88 -11.43 -20.67 -2.80
CA SER A 88 -11.92 -20.94 -4.17
C SER A 88 -12.54 -19.73 -4.87
N TRP A 89 -13.06 -18.77 -4.11
CA TRP A 89 -13.70 -17.54 -4.60
C TRP A 89 -12.71 -16.40 -4.91
N VAL A 90 -11.41 -16.57 -4.63
CA VAL A 90 -10.37 -15.55 -4.88
C VAL A 90 -9.58 -15.84 -6.16
N LYS A 91 -9.71 -17.04 -6.75
CA LYS A 91 -9.01 -17.45 -7.98
C LYS A 91 -9.62 -16.83 -9.25
N ASN A 92 -9.88 -15.53 -9.22
CA ASN A 92 -10.30 -14.80 -10.41
C ASN A 92 -9.08 -14.55 -11.30
N PRO A 93 -9.12 -14.95 -12.58
CA PRO A 93 -8.01 -14.69 -13.50
C PRO A 93 -7.81 -13.18 -13.65
N LEU A 94 -6.54 -12.75 -13.67
CA LEU A 94 -6.10 -11.35 -13.75
C LEU A 94 -6.60 -10.58 -15.00
N THR A 95 -7.31 -11.26 -15.90
CA THR A 95 -7.90 -10.71 -17.12
C THR A 95 -9.28 -10.08 -16.89
N GLU A 96 -9.90 -10.33 -15.74
CA GLU A 96 -11.15 -9.68 -15.34
C GLU A 96 -10.78 -8.54 -14.38
N THR A 97 -10.59 -7.36 -14.96
CA THR A 97 -10.39 -6.08 -14.26
C THR A 97 -11.38 -5.91 -13.11
N ALA A 98 -10.86 -5.62 -11.93
CA ALA A 98 -11.54 -4.77 -10.96
C ALA A 98 -11.55 -3.31 -11.45
#